data_AF-A0A943N363-F1
#
_entry.id   AF-A0A943N363-F1
#
_cell.length_a   1.000
_cell.length_b   1.000
_cell.length_c   1.000
_cell.angle_alpha   90.00
_cell.angle_beta   90.00
_cell.angle_gamma   90.00
#
_symmetry.space_group_name_H-M   'P 1'
#
loop_
_entity.id
_entity.type
_entity.pdbx_description
1 polymer ?
#
loop_
_entity_poly.entity_id
_entity_poly.type
_entity_poly.pdbx_seq_one_letter_code
_entity_poly.pdbx_strand_id
1 'polypeptide(L)' 'MPVSEKKRRSNDAYNAKCDVIQIRPIKPVGAAIRAAAQASGQSLQSYIVEACADRMRREGQPLEVNAPNDPDPLP' A
#
# COMPACT_ATOMS: atom_id res chain seq x y z
N MET A 1 2.66 -13.95 -20.79
CA MET A 1 2.39 -12.94 -21.84
C MET A 1 3.41 -11.82 -21.72
N PRO A 2 4.16 -11.47 -22.78
CA PRO A 2 5.07 -10.33 -22.73
C PRO A 2 4.27 -9.03 -22.55
N VAL A 3 4.69 -8.19 -21.61
CA VAL A 3 4.10 -6.87 -21.40
C VAL A 3 4.56 -5.96 -22.54
N SER A 4 3.61 -5.35 -23.26
CA SER A 4 3.94 -4.41 -24.34
C SER A 4 4.77 -3.24 -23.80
N GLU A 5 5.63 -2.65 -24.64
CA GLU A 5 6.49 -1.54 -24.21
C GLU A 5 5.71 -0.35 -23.63
N LYS A 6 4.51 -0.09 -24.18
CA LYS A 6 3.62 0.97 -23.69
C LYS A 6 3.17 0.70 -22.25
N LYS A 7 2.80 -0.55 -21.93
CA LYS A 7 2.36 -0.93 -20.58
C LYS A 7 3.52 -0.95 -19.59
N ARG A 8 4.75 -1.25 -20.06
CA ARG A 8 5.98 -1.16 -19.25
C ARG A 8 6.23 0.29 -18.79
N ARG A 9 6.28 1.25 -19.73
CA ARG A 9 6.48 2.68 -19.41
C ARG A 9 5.44 3.23 -18.43
N SER A 10 4.18 2.82 -18.58
CA SER A 10 3.11 3.23 -17.67
C SER A 10 3.31 2.66 -16.25
N ASN A 11 3.67 1.39 -16.13
CA ASN A 11 3.95 0.78 -14.83
C ASN A 11 5.19 1.41 -14.19
N ASP A 12 6.24 1.69 -14.97
CA ASP A 12 7.46 2.33 -14.48
C ASP A 12 7.18 3.74 -13.93
N ALA A 13 6.38 4.54 -14.65
CA ALA A 13 5.97 5.87 -14.20
C ALA A 13 5.09 5.84 -12.93
N TYR A 14 4.26 4.80 -12.75
CA TYR A 14 3.48 4.61 -11.54
C TYR A 14 4.38 4.18 -10.36
N ASN A 15 5.22 3.18 -10.58
CA ASN A 15 6.14 2.67 -9.57
C ASN A 15 7.16 3.74 -9.12
N ALA A 16 7.55 4.66 -10.00
CA ALA A 16 8.43 5.78 -9.65
C ALA A 16 7.83 6.74 -8.60
N LYS A 17 6.50 6.75 -8.46
CA LYS A 17 5.80 7.54 -7.43
C LYS A 17 5.58 6.77 -6.13
N CYS A 18 5.68 5.45 -6.16
CA CYS A 18 5.43 4.58 -5.02
C CYS A 18 6.72 4.30 -4.26
N ASP A 19 6.69 4.46 -2.94
CA ASP A 19 7.76 3.92 -2.09
C ASP A 19 7.58 2.41 -1.87
N VAL A 20 8.70 1.68 -1.75
CA VAL A 20 8.70 0.22 -1.61
C VAL A 20 9.07 -0.17 -0.18
N ILE A 21 8.08 -0.58 0.60
CA ILE A 21 8.27 -1.06 1.97
C ILE A 21 8.34 -2.60 1.96
N GLN A 22 9.54 -3.16 2.10
CA GLN A 22 9.73 -4.61 2.16
C GLN A 22 9.60 -5.12 3.60
N ILE A 23 8.52 -5.87 3.90
CA ILE A 23 8.26 -6.45 5.22
C ILE A 23 8.39 -7.97 5.15
N ARG A 24 9.07 -8.59 6.13
CA ARG A 24 9.28 -10.04 6.21
C ARG A 24 8.80 -10.60 7.56
N PRO A 25 7.48 -10.67 7.80
CA PRO A 25 6.96 -11.25 9.03
C PRO A 25 7.21 -12.76 9.04
N ILE A 26 7.29 -13.37 10.23
CA ILE A 26 7.31 -14.83 10.34
C ILE A 26 6.03 -15.43 9.73
N LYS A 27 6.13 -16.64 9.18
CA LYS A 27 5.04 -17.31 8.47
C LYS A 27 3.67 -17.27 9.18
N PRO A 28 3.54 -17.58 10.49
CA PRO A 28 2.23 -17.55 11.14
C PRO A 28 1.65 -16.14 11.23
N VAL A 29 2.48 -15.12 11.52
CA VAL A 29 2.05 -13.71 11.57
C VAL A 29 1.61 -13.24 10.18
N GLY A 30 2.38 -13.55 9.15
CA GLY A 30 2.00 -13.21 7.77
C GLY A 30 0.74 -13.94 7.28
N ALA A 31 0.43 -15.12 7.82
CA ALA A 31 -0.84 -15.81 7.54
C ALA A 31 -2.02 -15.12 8.25
N ALA A 32 -1.86 -14.75 9.52
CA ALA A 32 -2.87 -14.02 10.27
C ALA A 32 -3.22 -12.67 9.62
N ILE A 33 -2.22 -11.89 9.19
CA ILE A 33 -2.45 -10.59 8.52
C ILE A 33 -3.23 -10.80 7.21
N ARG A 34 -2.86 -11.80 6.40
CA ARG A 34 -3.59 -12.11 5.16
C ARG A 34 -5.03 -12.54 5.41
N ALA A 35 -5.28 -13.34 6.44
CA ALA A 35 -6.63 -13.75 6.81
C ALA A 35 -7.47 -12.55 7.28
N ALA A 36 -6.88 -11.64 8.06
CA ALA A 36 -7.56 -10.43 8.52
C ALA A 36 -7.89 -9.49 7.34
N ALA A 37 -6.94 -9.26 6.42
CA ALA A 37 -7.18 -8.48 5.21
C ALA A 37 -8.32 -9.07 4.36
N GLN A 38 -8.35 -10.40 4.19
CA GLN A 38 -9.43 -11.10 3.49
C GLN A 38 -10.79 -10.94 4.19
N ALA A 39 -10.82 -11.06 5.52
CA ALA A 39 -12.04 -10.89 6.31
C ALA A 39 -12.59 -9.45 6.21
N SER A 40 -11.70 -8.46 6.10
CA SER A 40 -12.06 -7.04 5.87
C SER A 40 -12.44 -6.74 4.42
N GLY A 41 -12.32 -7.69 3.48
CA GLY A 41 -12.58 -7.47 2.05
C GLY A 41 -11.56 -6.57 1.36
N GLN A 42 -10.38 -6.37 1.96
CA GLN A 42 -9.35 -5.45 1.47
C GLN A 42 -8.18 -6.19 0.83
N SER A 43 -7.43 -5.48 0.00
CA SER A 43 -6.11 -5.95 -0.43
C SER A 43 -5.14 -5.98 0.76
N LEU A 44 -4.15 -6.88 0.74
CA LEU A 44 -3.12 -6.94 1.78
C LEU A 44 -2.38 -5.61 1.94
N GLN A 45 -2.09 -4.93 0.83
CA GLN A 45 -1.40 -3.64 0.84
C GLN A 45 -2.26 -2.56 1.51
N SER A 46 -3.51 -2.42 1.09
CA SER A 46 -4.45 -1.44 1.67
C SER A 46 -4.63 -1.68 3.16
N TYR A 47 -4.82 -2.93 3.57
CA TYR A 47 -4.98 -3.30 4.98
C TYR A 47 -3.76 -2.89 5.83
N ILE A 48 -2.55 -3.11 5.32
CA ILE A 48 -1.31 -2.73 6.03
C ILE A 48 -1.15 -1.21 6.09
N VAL A 49 -1.40 -0.50 4.99
CA VAL A 49 -1.28 0.97 4.93
C VAL A 49 -2.30 1.64 5.84
N GLU A 50 -3.55 1.16 5.85
CA GLU A 50 -4.60 1.67 6.74
C GLU A 50 -4.28 1.43 8.21
N ALA A 51 -3.80 0.23 8.57
CA ALA A 51 -3.37 -0.05 9.95
C ALA A 51 -2.24 0.87 10.42
N CYS A 52 -1.27 1.17 9.54
CA CYS A 52 -0.21 2.14 9.82
C CYS A 52 -0.78 3.58 9.93
N ALA A 53 -1.67 3.98 9.04
CA ALA A 53 -2.32 5.28 9.05
C ALA A 53 -3.11 5.53 10.34
N ASP A 54 -3.89 4.54 10.78
CA ASP A 54 -4.66 4.61 12.01
C ASP A 54 -3.76 4.72 13.24
N ARG A 55 -2.65 3.99 13.26
CA ARG A 55 -1.65 4.12 14.32
C ARG A 55 -1.05 5.52 14.35
N MET A 56 -0.62 6.02 13.20
CA MET A 56 -0.07 7.36 13.02
C MET A 56 -1.04 8.46 13.49
N ARG A 57 -2.33 8.35 13.16
CA ARG A 57 -3.38 9.26 13.66
C ARG A 57 -3.50 9.23 15.19
N ARG A 58 -3.48 8.04 15.80
CA ARG A 58 -3.55 7.88 17.27
C ARG A 58 -2.33 8.45 17.97
N GLU A 59 -1.17 8.38 17.34
CA GLU A 59 0.10 8.91 17.85
C GLU A 59 0.26 10.43 17.58
N GLY A 60 -0.72 11.07 16.95
CA GLY A 60 -0.69 12.51 16.65
C GLY A 60 0.23 12.88 15.48
N GLN A 61 0.59 11.92 14.63
CA GLN A 61 1.43 12.10 13.44
C GLN A 61 0.66 11.64 12.20
N PRO A 62 -0.45 12.29 11.84
CA PRO A 62 -1.27 11.84 10.71
C PRO A 62 -0.44 11.79 9.43
N LEU A 63 -0.73 10.80 8.57
CA LEU A 63 -0.20 10.82 7.21
C LEU A 63 -0.77 12.04 6.49
N GLU A 64 0.08 13.01 6.21
CA GLU A 64 -0.21 14.12 5.31
C GLU A 64 -0.16 13.59 3.87
N VAL A 65 -1.23 12.91 3.43
CA VAL A 65 -1.26 12.28 2.09
C VAL A 65 -1.49 13.30 0.96
N ASN A 66 -1.68 14.58 1.29
CA ASN A 66 -1.99 15.64 0.34
C ASN A 66 -0.91 16.73 0.33
N ALA A 67 0.21 16.48 -0.35
CA ALA A 67 0.88 17.60 -1.01
C ALA A 67 -0.07 18.12 -2.11
N PRO A 68 -0.25 19.44 -2.31
CA PRO A 68 -1.30 20.01 -3.17
C PRO A 68 -1.28 19.61 -4.65
N ASN A 69 -0.32 18.78 -5.09
CA ASN A 69 -0.18 18.29 -6.46
C ASN A 69 -0.12 16.75 -6.57
N ASP A 70 -0.31 15.99 -5.49
CA ASP A 70 -0.36 14.53 -5.60
C ASP A 70 -1.80 14.05 -5.86
N PRO A 71 -2.00 13.13 -6.83
CA PRO A 71 -3.31 12.54 -7.06
C PRO A 71 -3.73 11.72 -5.85
N ASP A 72 -5.03 11.77 -5.54
CA ASP A 72 -5.67 11.05 -4.43
C ASP A 72 -5.10 9.62 -4.29
N PRO A 73 -4.60 9.24 -3.11
CA PRO A 73 -3.83 8.02 -2.91
C PRO A 73 -4.69 6.74 -2.94
N LEU A 74 -6.01 6.85 -3.00
CA LEU A 74 -6.94 5.73 -2.92
C LEU A 74 -8.15 5.93 -3.86
N PRO A 75 -8.63 4.88 -4.54
CA PRO A 75 -9.91 4.92 -5.25
C PRO A 75 -11.11 5.00 -4.30
#